data_AF-A0AAD3YBZ2-F1
#
_entry.id   AF-A0AAD3YBZ2-F1
#
_cell.length_a   1.000
_cell.length_b   1.000
_cell.length_c   1.000
_cell.angle_alpha   90.00
_cell.angle_beta   90.00
_cell.angle_gamma   90.00
#
_symmetry.space_group_name_H-M   'P 1'
#
loop_
_entity.id
_entity.type
_entity.pdbx_description
1 polymer ?
#
loop_
_entity_poly.entity_id
_entity_poly.type
_entity_poly.pdbx_seq_one_letter_code
_entity_poly.pdbx_strand_id
1 'polypeptide(L)'
;MFAFGLTRALLVSVLVFSGLLLLFLSGYESFPDVQICRPFRIQNATKALDLSPPDGDEAPASPDSHPPSSSQTSKGCPASVIQLRDTFARRWGIPLPLSLAQSGTGARVRRAMERLQKERKLTIGILGGSITFGHGLKPNEKRYAELIEEGLRQAFPDAEIMVKNGAVAATGTDYFSACYKHHVPEDADLFILESAVNDLMVDINIDKSSVHQDIMTDTETLVRELLGGEAAVLMLSTWGMTNGYINGADQHATVAEYYDVPRLSTRAALYQYVQAHLENATEIFVPGDMGHYNPNGHRFMADSILDYLLGESCKPSYAPPYSGLRGTGLSSQLDPFALPRLRIRQRLNQEQLANPVAFCKSANVQLGDGSWQLMGLPVDAHPSFEKVVWHDKHYWAAEEIGARVTFTDIDVSGGFLGLYYLRSTSMGLGNLRCWADGDQGSSKLLVGYWNYVSVGSVGVIATGLAPGKHNVTCEVDKTTNAVPHPDAKGSMHKTRIIAVIAS
;
A
#
# COMPACT_ATOMS: atom_id res chain seq x y z
N MET A 1 64.07 -3.78 43.50
CA MET A 1 63.67 -4.17 44.88
C MET A 1 62.14 -4.19 44.93
N PHE A 2 61.53 -5.27 45.45
CA PHE A 2 60.13 -5.49 45.91
C PHE A 2 58.98 -4.60 45.35
N ALA A 3 57.80 -5.12 44.96
CA ALA A 3 57.24 -6.48 44.87
C ALA A 3 55.92 -6.50 44.02
N PHE A 4 55.36 -7.70 43.78
CA PHE A 4 54.02 -8.09 43.27
C PHE A 4 52.85 -7.07 43.40
N GLY A 5 51.78 -7.05 42.57
CA GLY A 5 51.37 -7.87 41.41
C GLY A 5 49.82 -8.06 41.33
N LEU A 6 49.25 -8.31 40.12
CA LEU A 6 47.85 -8.80 39.87
C LEU A 6 46.65 -7.90 40.33
N THR A 7 45.40 -7.92 39.80
CA THR A 7 44.72 -8.60 38.67
C THR A 7 43.54 -7.75 38.12
N ARG A 8 42.82 -8.26 37.10
CA ARG A 8 41.61 -7.68 36.46
C ARG A 8 40.33 -7.71 37.34
N ALA A 9 39.35 -6.90 36.89
CA ALA A 9 37.96 -7.30 36.52
C ALA A 9 36.72 -6.92 37.39
N LEU A 10 35.71 -6.41 36.64
CA LEU A 10 34.25 -6.66 36.70
C LEU A 10 33.26 -5.84 37.59
N LEU A 11 32.38 -5.12 36.85
CA LEU A 11 30.90 -5.09 36.89
C LEU A 11 30.07 -4.13 37.80
N VAL A 12 28.97 -3.64 37.19
CA VAL A 12 27.62 -3.31 37.75
C VAL A 12 27.34 -1.88 38.32
N SER A 13 26.81 -1.04 37.41
CA SER A 13 25.43 -0.50 37.44
C SER A 13 24.96 0.70 38.29
N VAL A 14 24.21 1.57 37.58
CA VAL A 14 22.87 2.12 37.90
C VAL A 14 22.71 3.49 38.62
N LEU A 15 22.21 4.43 37.80
CA LEU A 15 21.21 5.51 38.02
C LEU A 15 21.45 6.72 38.95
N VAL A 16 20.65 7.74 38.59
CA VAL A 16 20.33 9.00 39.26
C VAL A 16 21.42 10.07 39.26
N PHE A 17 21.20 11.12 38.47
CA PHE A 17 21.61 12.46 38.88
C PHE A 17 20.44 13.44 38.82
N SER A 18 20.26 14.11 39.95
CA SER A 18 19.27 15.14 40.22
C SER A 18 19.52 16.39 39.38
N GLY A 19 18.47 17.12 39.00
CA GLY A 19 18.62 18.40 38.31
C GLY A 19 18.96 19.55 39.25
N LEU A 20 19.43 20.66 38.65
CA LEU A 20 19.09 22.03 39.05
C LEU A 20 19.69 23.00 38.00
N LEU A 21 18.86 23.77 37.30
CA LEU A 21 19.20 25.17 37.00
C LEU A 21 17.95 25.96 36.58
N LEU A 22 17.55 26.90 37.45
CA LEU A 22 16.77 28.07 37.06
C LEU A 22 17.72 29.08 36.40
N LEU A 23 17.26 29.85 35.40
CA LEU A 23 17.01 31.30 35.56
C LEU A 23 16.74 32.07 34.25
N PHE A 24 15.90 33.11 34.39
CA PHE A 24 15.73 34.34 33.58
C PHE A 24 15.24 34.31 32.11
N LEU A 25 13.91 34.35 31.98
CA LEU A 25 13.11 35.42 31.34
C LEU A 25 13.83 36.46 30.45
N SER A 26 13.31 36.69 29.23
CA SER A 26 12.39 37.83 28.95
C SER A 26 11.98 37.98 27.47
N GLY A 27 10.75 38.49 27.25
CA GLY A 27 10.33 39.17 26.01
C GLY A 27 9.69 38.34 24.89
N TYR A 28 8.36 38.41 24.75
CA TYR A 28 7.69 38.92 23.53
C TYR A 28 6.17 39.05 23.69
N GLU A 29 5.61 39.99 22.93
CA GLU A 29 4.20 40.35 22.82
C GLU A 29 3.74 40.40 21.35
N SER A 30 2.47 40.19 20.99
CA SER A 30 1.31 39.63 21.70
C SER A 30 0.26 39.24 20.63
N PHE A 31 -0.46 38.12 20.79
CA PHE A 31 -1.56 37.73 19.89
C PHE A 31 -2.80 37.23 20.67
N PRO A 32 -4.04 37.47 20.19
CA PRO A 32 -5.24 37.38 21.03
C PRO A 32 -5.94 36.01 21.03
N ASP A 33 -6.61 35.75 22.16
CA ASP A 33 -7.77 34.89 22.41
C ASP A 33 -7.97 33.59 21.62
N VAL A 34 -7.69 32.47 22.32
CA VAL A 34 -8.43 31.21 22.16
C VAL A 34 -9.16 30.92 23.49
N GLN A 35 -10.49 30.90 23.47
CA GLN A 35 -11.29 30.52 24.63
C GLN A 35 -11.10 29.03 24.96
N ILE A 36 -10.42 28.75 26.07
CA ILE A 36 -10.32 27.40 26.63
C ILE A 36 -11.57 27.14 27.49
N CYS A 37 -12.41 26.19 27.05
CA CYS A 37 -13.51 25.67 27.87
C CYS A 37 -12.97 25.02 29.14
N ARG A 38 -13.52 25.40 30.31
CA ARG A 38 -13.04 24.94 31.63
C ARG A 38 -13.41 23.46 31.89
N PRO A 39 -12.58 22.71 32.63
CA PRO A 39 -12.92 21.35 33.06
C PRO A 39 -14.01 21.35 34.14
N PHE A 40 -14.91 20.37 34.08
CA PHE A 40 -15.95 20.14 35.08
C PHE A 40 -15.36 19.38 36.29
N ARG A 41 -15.76 19.76 37.51
CA ARG A 41 -15.17 19.25 38.76
C ARG A 41 -16.07 18.17 39.37
N ILE A 42 -15.63 16.92 39.36
CA ILE A 42 -16.30 15.83 40.10
C ILE A 42 -15.83 15.85 41.56
N GLN A 43 -16.76 15.73 42.50
CA GLN A 43 -16.47 15.64 43.94
C GLN A 43 -16.30 14.18 44.39
N ASN A 44 -15.44 13.97 45.37
CA ASN A 44 -15.18 12.64 45.96
C ASN A 44 -16.41 12.07 46.66
N ALA A 45 -16.70 10.80 46.41
CA ALA A 45 -17.47 9.95 47.33
C ALA A 45 -16.82 8.55 47.37
N THR A 46 -16.09 8.26 48.45
CA THR A 46 -15.45 6.97 48.69
C THR A 46 -16.46 5.95 49.21
N LYS A 47 -16.64 4.84 48.48
CA LYS A 47 -17.08 3.56 49.04
C LYS A 47 -16.36 2.43 48.29
N ALA A 48 -15.64 1.59 49.03
CA ALA A 48 -15.05 0.39 48.48
C ALA A 48 -16.17 -0.61 48.11
N LEU A 49 -16.02 -1.25 46.95
CA LEU A 49 -16.84 -2.39 46.56
C LEU A 49 -16.04 -3.66 46.85
N ASP A 50 -16.59 -4.48 47.74
CA ASP A 50 -16.10 -5.80 48.09
C ASP A 50 -16.35 -6.76 46.90
N LEU A 51 -15.37 -7.63 46.62
CA LEU A 51 -15.39 -8.60 45.52
C LEU A 51 -15.15 -10.00 46.07
N SER A 52 -16.20 -10.58 46.65
CA SER A 52 -16.30 -11.99 46.99
C SER A 52 -17.53 -12.59 46.30
N PRO A 53 -17.44 -13.76 45.64
CA PRO A 53 -18.58 -14.36 44.94
C PRO A 53 -19.52 -15.09 45.93
N PRO A 54 -20.84 -15.07 45.71
CA PRO A 54 -21.78 -15.92 46.44
C PRO A 54 -21.89 -17.32 45.80
N ASP A 55 -21.96 -18.35 46.65
CA ASP A 55 -22.30 -19.71 46.28
C ASP A 55 -23.82 -19.89 46.03
N GLY A 56 -24.20 -20.88 45.21
CA GLY A 56 -25.49 -21.58 45.35
C GLY A 56 -26.57 -21.33 44.29
N ASP A 57 -26.69 -22.29 43.36
CA ASP A 57 -27.93 -22.87 42.78
C ASP A 57 -29.12 -21.97 42.41
N GLU A 58 -29.31 -21.73 41.10
CA GLU A 58 -30.33 -22.40 40.27
C GLU A 58 -30.23 -21.91 38.81
N ALA A 59 -30.22 -22.82 37.83
CA ALA A 59 -30.05 -22.48 36.41
C ALA A 59 -31.39 -22.20 35.71
N PRO A 60 -31.65 -20.99 35.17
CA PRO A 60 -32.78 -20.75 34.29
C PRO A 60 -32.53 -21.40 32.92
N ALA A 61 -33.60 -21.90 32.30
CA ALA A 61 -33.52 -22.54 30.98
C ALA A 61 -32.93 -21.61 29.91
N SER A 62 -32.12 -22.20 29.02
CA SER A 62 -31.52 -21.54 27.86
C SER A 62 -32.59 -20.86 26.99
N PRO A 63 -32.49 -19.55 26.67
CA PRO A 63 -33.30 -18.97 25.62
C PRO A 63 -32.91 -19.60 24.29
N ASP A 64 -33.91 -19.90 23.46
CA ASP A 64 -33.73 -20.62 22.20
C ASP A 64 -32.60 -20.03 21.35
N SER A 65 -31.71 -20.91 20.90
CA SER A 65 -30.72 -20.59 19.89
C SER A 65 -31.40 -20.36 18.55
N HIS A 66 -31.88 -19.14 18.31
CA HIS A 66 -32.18 -18.70 16.95
C HIS A 66 -30.90 -18.84 16.11
N PRO A 67 -30.86 -19.74 15.10
CA PRO A 67 -29.75 -19.75 14.17
C PRO A 67 -29.75 -18.41 13.42
N PRO A 68 -28.58 -17.84 13.09
CA PRO A 68 -28.53 -16.71 12.17
C PRO A 68 -29.21 -17.14 10.87
N SER A 69 -30.17 -16.34 10.39
CA SER A 69 -31.10 -16.72 9.33
C SER A 69 -30.40 -16.85 7.97
N SER A 70 -29.92 -18.06 7.67
CA SER A 70 -29.73 -18.49 6.30
C SER A 70 -31.08 -18.57 5.60
N SER A 71 -31.23 -17.94 4.42
CA SER A 71 -32.15 -18.38 3.33
C SER A 71 -32.41 -17.34 2.22
N GLN A 72 -32.18 -16.03 2.41
CA GLN A 72 -32.57 -15.04 1.38
C GLN A 72 -31.54 -14.76 0.26
N THR A 73 -30.32 -15.30 0.34
CA THR A 73 -29.25 -15.08 -0.66
C THR A 73 -29.00 -16.26 -1.62
N SER A 74 -29.75 -17.36 -1.51
CA SER A 74 -29.48 -18.60 -2.27
C SER A 74 -30.32 -18.79 -3.54
N LYS A 75 -31.33 -17.95 -3.80
CA LYS A 75 -32.16 -18.03 -5.02
C LYS A 75 -31.38 -17.58 -6.27
N GLY A 76 -30.63 -18.50 -6.86
CA GLY A 76 -29.96 -18.33 -8.15
C GLY A 76 -28.48 -18.68 -8.17
N CYS A 77 -27.83 -18.93 -7.04
CA CYS A 77 -26.40 -19.25 -7.03
C CYS A 77 -26.14 -20.73 -7.39
N PRO A 78 -25.18 -21.06 -8.27
CA PRO A 78 -24.87 -22.44 -8.63
C PRO A 78 -24.43 -23.29 -7.43
N ALA A 79 -24.86 -24.55 -7.39
CA ALA A 79 -24.53 -25.47 -6.29
C ALA A 79 -23.01 -25.69 -6.15
N SER A 80 -22.26 -25.69 -7.25
CA SER A 80 -20.79 -25.74 -7.27
C SER A 80 -20.15 -24.56 -6.52
N VAL A 81 -20.71 -23.36 -6.68
CA VAL A 81 -20.24 -22.14 -6.02
C VAL A 81 -20.49 -22.23 -4.51
N ILE A 82 -21.69 -22.67 -4.10
CA ILE A 82 -22.03 -22.85 -2.67
C ILE A 82 -21.10 -23.89 -2.03
N GLN A 83 -20.96 -25.07 -2.62
CA GLN A 83 -20.10 -26.16 -2.12
C GLN A 83 -18.62 -25.74 -1.99
N LEU A 84 -18.14 -24.92 -2.93
CA LEU A 84 -16.78 -24.41 -2.92
C LEU A 84 -16.56 -23.43 -1.76
N ARG A 85 -17.49 -22.49 -1.53
CA ARG A 85 -17.46 -21.57 -0.38
C ARG A 85 -17.56 -22.29 0.97
N ASP A 86 -18.43 -23.30 1.08
CA ASP A 86 -18.53 -24.15 2.28
C ASP A 86 -17.24 -24.92 2.57
N THR A 87 -16.43 -25.19 1.54
CA THR A 87 -15.11 -25.83 1.69
C THR A 87 -14.07 -24.84 2.20
N PHE A 88 -14.16 -23.56 1.85
CA PHE A 88 -13.29 -22.51 2.38
C PHE A 88 -13.58 -22.24 3.86
N ALA A 89 -14.85 -22.03 4.22
CA ALA A 89 -15.24 -21.78 5.61
C ALA A 89 -14.82 -22.92 6.55
N ARG A 90 -15.00 -24.18 6.13
CA ARG A 90 -14.58 -25.35 6.91
C ARG A 90 -13.07 -25.52 7.03
N ARG A 91 -12.28 -25.03 6.08
CA ARG A 91 -10.80 -25.09 6.15
C ARG A 91 -10.25 -24.25 7.30
N TRP A 92 -10.84 -23.08 7.53
CA TRP A 92 -10.28 -22.07 8.43
C TRP A 92 -10.92 -22.05 9.82
N GLY A 93 -12.09 -22.68 10.01
CA GLY A 93 -12.79 -22.67 11.30
C GLY A 93 -13.31 -21.30 11.74
N ILE A 94 -13.08 -20.26 10.94
CA ILE A 94 -13.53 -18.88 11.14
C ILE A 94 -14.36 -18.42 9.93
N PRO A 95 -15.39 -17.57 10.14
CA PRO A 95 -16.15 -17.01 9.01
C PRO A 95 -15.26 -16.09 8.17
N LEU A 96 -14.96 -16.47 6.93
CA LEU A 96 -14.24 -15.62 5.97
C LEU A 96 -14.88 -14.23 5.73
N PRO A 97 -16.21 -14.04 5.89
CA PRO A 97 -16.79 -12.69 5.92
C PRO A 97 -16.22 -11.75 6.99
N LEU A 98 -15.53 -12.24 8.04
CA LEU A 98 -14.76 -11.39 8.98
C LEU A 98 -13.61 -10.66 8.28
N SER A 99 -13.09 -11.18 7.17
CA SER A 99 -12.11 -10.47 6.34
C SER A 99 -12.69 -9.24 5.63
N LEU A 100 -14.02 -9.10 5.50
CA LEU A 100 -14.65 -7.97 4.81
C LEU A 100 -14.66 -6.71 5.70
N ALA A 101 -13.63 -5.88 5.56
CA ALA A 101 -13.43 -4.68 6.38
C ALA A 101 -14.12 -3.42 5.80
N GLN A 102 -14.43 -3.41 4.51
CA GLN A 102 -15.34 -2.44 3.87
C GLN A 102 -16.12 -3.17 2.78
N SER A 103 -17.45 -3.12 2.83
CA SER A 103 -18.29 -3.75 1.80
C SER A 103 -18.45 -2.87 0.55
N GLY A 104 -18.68 -1.56 0.76
CA GLY A 104 -19.32 -0.73 -0.27
C GLY A 104 -20.65 -1.32 -0.76
N THR A 105 -21.11 -0.90 -1.93
CA THR A 105 -22.23 -1.51 -2.64
C THR A 105 -21.89 -2.87 -3.28
N GLY A 106 -20.59 -3.09 -3.55
CA GLY A 106 -20.06 -4.20 -4.34
C GLY A 106 -20.42 -4.14 -5.83
N ALA A 107 -21.07 -3.06 -6.31
CA ALA A 107 -21.71 -3.02 -7.64
C ALA A 107 -20.74 -3.27 -8.81
N ARG A 108 -19.53 -2.69 -8.77
CA ARG A 108 -18.52 -2.90 -9.82
C ARG A 108 -17.98 -4.33 -9.83
N VAL A 109 -17.66 -4.90 -8.66
CA VAL A 109 -17.21 -6.30 -8.55
C VAL A 109 -18.33 -7.25 -9.02
N ARG A 110 -19.58 -6.99 -8.63
CA ARG A 110 -20.73 -7.76 -9.12
C ARG A 110 -20.88 -7.68 -10.63
N ARG A 111 -20.72 -6.48 -11.24
CA ARG A 111 -20.71 -6.32 -12.70
C ARG A 111 -19.62 -7.17 -13.35
N ALA A 112 -18.40 -7.22 -12.80
CA ALA A 112 -17.35 -8.09 -13.32
C ALA A 112 -17.71 -9.58 -13.22
N MET A 113 -18.31 -10.03 -12.11
CA MET A 113 -18.78 -11.41 -11.96
C MET A 113 -19.98 -11.74 -12.87
N GLU A 114 -20.87 -10.79 -13.12
CA GLU A 114 -21.96 -10.93 -14.11
C GLU A 114 -21.42 -11.04 -15.54
N ARG A 115 -20.37 -10.28 -15.88
CA ARG A 115 -19.69 -10.39 -17.18
C ARG A 115 -19.01 -11.75 -17.31
N LEU A 116 -18.32 -12.26 -16.29
CA LEU A 116 -17.83 -13.64 -16.27
C LEU A 116 -18.94 -14.67 -16.53
N GLN A 117 -20.10 -14.52 -15.88
CA GLN A 117 -21.22 -15.46 -16.08
C GLN A 117 -21.80 -15.42 -17.51
N LYS A 118 -21.93 -14.22 -18.11
CA LYS A 118 -22.57 -13.99 -19.41
C LYS A 118 -21.63 -14.16 -20.60
N GLU A 119 -20.45 -13.53 -20.54
CA GLU A 119 -19.44 -13.46 -21.60
C GLU A 119 -18.44 -14.62 -21.52
N ARG A 120 -18.42 -15.38 -20.41
CA ARG A 120 -17.50 -16.50 -20.15
C ARG A 120 -16.03 -16.08 -20.17
N LYS A 121 -15.74 -14.81 -19.86
CA LYS A 121 -14.38 -14.26 -19.77
C LYS A 121 -14.21 -13.43 -18.50
N LEU A 122 -13.03 -13.52 -17.87
CA LEU A 122 -12.63 -12.62 -16.78
C LEU A 122 -11.11 -12.45 -16.74
N THR A 123 -10.65 -11.20 -16.80
CA THR A 123 -9.25 -10.82 -16.61
C THR A 123 -9.09 -10.10 -15.26
N ILE A 124 -8.23 -10.62 -14.39
CA ILE A 124 -7.87 -10.01 -13.10
C ILE A 124 -6.42 -9.53 -13.16
N GLY A 125 -6.18 -8.25 -12.89
CA GLY A 125 -4.85 -7.69 -12.66
C GLY A 125 -4.57 -7.56 -11.17
N ILE A 126 -3.49 -8.14 -10.66
CA ILE A 126 -3.12 -8.04 -9.23
C ILE A 126 -1.85 -7.21 -9.09
N LEU A 127 -1.96 -6.08 -8.38
CA LEU A 127 -0.87 -5.14 -8.10
C LEU A 127 -0.53 -5.21 -6.61
N GLY A 128 0.74 -5.39 -6.28
CA GLY A 128 1.16 -5.50 -4.89
C GLY A 128 2.65 -5.74 -4.68
N GLY A 129 3.01 -5.93 -3.42
CA GLY A 129 4.39 -6.00 -2.97
C GLY A 129 5.02 -7.40 -2.96
N SER A 130 5.93 -7.62 -2.01
CA SER A 130 6.69 -8.87 -1.88
C SER A 130 5.82 -10.09 -1.54
N ILE A 131 4.75 -9.90 -0.74
CA ILE A 131 3.79 -10.98 -0.45
C ILE A 131 3.08 -11.39 -1.75
N THR A 132 2.48 -10.46 -2.49
CA THR A 132 1.88 -10.77 -3.80
C THR A 132 2.87 -11.37 -4.80
N PHE A 133 4.14 -10.94 -4.81
CA PHE A 133 5.20 -11.55 -5.64
C PHE A 133 5.48 -13.02 -5.29
N GLY A 134 5.07 -13.49 -4.10
CA GLY A 134 5.29 -14.84 -3.59
C GLY A 134 6.54 -14.99 -2.71
N HIS A 135 7.01 -13.91 -2.08
CA HIS A 135 8.07 -14.01 -1.08
C HIS A 135 7.58 -14.86 0.10
N GLY A 136 8.35 -15.85 0.51
CA GLY A 136 7.95 -16.87 1.48
C GLY A 136 7.54 -18.22 0.89
N LEU A 137 7.40 -18.31 -0.44
CA LEU A 137 7.07 -19.55 -1.16
C LEU A 137 8.28 -20.16 -1.88
N LYS A 138 8.27 -21.50 -2.01
CA LYS A 138 9.18 -22.25 -2.87
C LYS A 138 8.71 -22.20 -4.34
N PRO A 139 9.59 -22.44 -5.34
CA PRO A 139 9.22 -22.39 -6.75
C PRO A 139 8.08 -23.34 -7.20
N ASN A 140 7.78 -24.37 -6.42
CA ASN A 140 6.70 -25.33 -6.67
C ASN A 140 5.42 -25.06 -5.86
N GLU A 141 5.40 -24.02 -5.03
CA GLU A 141 4.26 -23.62 -4.22
C GLU A 141 3.50 -22.49 -4.93
N LYS A 142 2.17 -22.46 -4.80
CA LYS A 142 1.31 -21.53 -5.53
C LYS A 142 1.12 -20.25 -4.73
N ARG A 143 1.22 -19.09 -5.38
CA ARG A 143 0.86 -17.80 -4.77
C ARG A 143 -0.66 -17.70 -4.74
N TYR A 144 -1.16 -16.65 -4.10
CA TYR A 144 -2.60 -16.48 -3.96
C TYR A 144 -3.27 -16.15 -5.32
N ALA A 145 -2.51 -15.59 -6.27
CA ALA A 145 -2.96 -15.31 -7.63
C ALA A 145 -3.35 -16.59 -8.39
N GLU A 146 -2.46 -17.58 -8.43
CA GLU A 146 -2.71 -18.86 -9.11
C GLU A 146 -3.84 -19.65 -8.40
N LEU A 147 -3.93 -19.54 -7.06
CA LEU A 147 -5.02 -20.14 -6.28
C LEU A 147 -6.39 -19.49 -6.54
N ILE A 148 -6.44 -18.17 -6.80
CA ILE A 148 -7.66 -17.48 -7.25
C ILE A 148 -8.07 -17.97 -8.64
N GLU A 149 -7.13 -18.08 -9.58
CA GLU A 149 -7.43 -18.60 -10.92
C GLU A 149 -8.02 -20.01 -10.85
N GLU A 150 -7.42 -20.90 -10.05
CA GLU A 150 -7.91 -22.27 -9.84
C GLU A 150 -9.30 -22.31 -9.20
N GLY A 151 -9.56 -21.48 -8.19
CA GLY A 151 -10.87 -21.39 -7.56
C GLY A 151 -11.96 -20.88 -8.50
N LEU A 152 -11.64 -19.89 -9.35
CA LEU A 152 -12.57 -19.37 -10.35
C LEU A 152 -12.81 -20.38 -11.47
N ARG A 153 -11.77 -21.07 -11.96
CA ARG A 153 -11.93 -22.16 -12.96
C ARG A 153 -12.72 -23.35 -12.40
N GLN A 154 -12.59 -23.65 -11.11
CA GLN A 154 -13.43 -24.67 -10.47
C GLN A 154 -14.91 -24.25 -10.38
N ALA A 155 -15.18 -22.96 -10.15
CA ALA A 155 -16.54 -22.42 -10.11
C ALA A 155 -17.17 -22.28 -11.51
N PHE A 156 -16.37 -21.92 -12.52
CA PHE A 156 -16.77 -21.60 -13.88
C PHE A 156 -15.87 -22.35 -14.91
N PRO A 157 -16.05 -23.67 -15.09
CA PRO A 157 -15.11 -24.51 -15.85
C PRO A 157 -14.97 -24.13 -17.33
N ASP A 158 -16.06 -23.71 -17.98
CA ASP A 158 -16.08 -23.31 -19.40
C ASP A 158 -15.89 -21.79 -19.56
N ALA A 159 -14.99 -21.19 -18.77
CA ALA A 159 -14.69 -19.75 -18.84
C ALA A 159 -13.19 -19.47 -19.07
N GLU A 160 -12.91 -18.50 -19.94
CA GLU A 160 -11.58 -17.92 -20.16
C GLU A 160 -11.25 -16.98 -18.99
N ILE A 161 -10.65 -17.53 -17.94
CA ILE A 161 -10.17 -16.76 -16.80
C ILE A 161 -8.67 -16.51 -16.98
N MET A 162 -8.19 -15.31 -16.67
CA MET A 162 -6.77 -14.97 -16.59
C MET A 162 -6.52 -14.18 -15.31
N VAL A 163 -5.57 -14.62 -14.47
CA VAL A 163 -5.14 -13.85 -13.29
C VAL A 163 -3.68 -13.43 -13.45
N LYS A 164 -3.46 -12.18 -13.87
CA LYS A 164 -2.13 -11.61 -14.02
C LYS A 164 -1.62 -11.11 -12.67
N ASN A 165 -0.66 -11.84 -12.10
CA ASN A 165 0.19 -11.32 -11.04
C ASN A 165 1.17 -10.29 -11.63
N GLY A 166 0.99 -9.02 -11.28
CA GLY A 166 1.82 -7.87 -11.66
C GLY A 166 2.56 -7.27 -10.47
N ALA A 167 2.86 -8.07 -9.44
CA ALA A 167 3.56 -7.57 -8.26
C ALA A 167 5.03 -7.25 -8.50
N VAL A 168 5.51 -6.24 -7.79
CA VAL A 168 6.92 -5.86 -7.72
C VAL A 168 7.32 -5.90 -6.25
N ALA A 169 8.31 -6.73 -5.92
CA ALA A 169 8.73 -6.88 -4.53
C ALA A 169 9.17 -5.54 -3.91
N ALA A 170 8.75 -5.30 -2.66
CA ALA A 170 9.01 -4.07 -1.90
C ALA A 170 8.53 -2.77 -2.57
N THR A 171 7.37 -2.80 -3.25
CA THR A 171 6.82 -1.66 -4.02
C THR A 171 5.41 -1.30 -3.55
N GLY A 172 5.10 0.01 -3.52
CA GLY A 172 3.85 0.57 -3.01
C GLY A 172 3.00 1.28 -4.07
N THR A 173 1.96 1.98 -3.60
CA THR A 173 1.08 2.82 -4.44
C THR A 173 1.81 4.04 -5.00
N ASP A 174 2.87 4.50 -4.35
CA ASP A 174 3.79 5.54 -4.84
C ASP A 174 4.28 5.25 -6.27
N TYR A 175 4.62 3.99 -6.55
CA TYR A 175 5.02 3.52 -7.87
C TYR A 175 3.83 3.12 -8.75
N PHE A 176 2.89 2.32 -8.22
CA PHE A 176 1.82 1.75 -9.05
C PHE A 176 0.86 2.80 -9.60
N SER A 177 0.64 3.91 -8.88
CA SER A 177 -0.18 5.05 -9.34
C SER A 177 0.23 5.61 -10.71
N ALA A 178 1.50 5.48 -11.09
CA ALA A 178 2.03 5.89 -12.39
C ALA A 178 2.40 4.70 -13.31
N CYS A 179 2.89 3.59 -12.75
CA CYS A 179 3.56 2.53 -13.51
C CYS A 179 2.77 1.22 -13.67
N TYR A 180 1.53 1.09 -13.18
CA TYR A 180 0.79 -0.18 -13.21
C TYR A 180 0.63 -0.81 -14.60
N LYS A 181 0.53 0.02 -15.66
CA LYS A 181 0.37 -0.38 -17.07
C LYS A 181 1.47 -1.33 -17.57
N HIS A 182 2.64 -1.32 -16.93
CA HIS A 182 3.76 -2.23 -17.24
C HIS A 182 3.61 -3.63 -16.65
N HIS A 183 2.64 -3.85 -15.75
CA HIS A 183 2.56 -5.05 -14.90
C HIS A 183 1.29 -5.88 -15.10
N VAL A 184 0.19 -5.22 -15.47
CA VAL A 184 -1.14 -5.82 -15.66
C VAL A 184 -1.80 -5.28 -16.93
N PRO A 185 -2.72 -6.02 -17.58
CA PRO A 185 -3.48 -5.50 -18.72
C PRO A 185 -4.31 -4.28 -18.30
N GLU A 186 -4.30 -3.23 -19.13
CA GLU A 186 -5.08 -2.01 -18.88
C GLU A 186 -6.60 -2.26 -19.01
N ASP A 187 -6.99 -3.27 -19.78
CA ASP A 187 -8.36 -3.72 -20.03
C ASP A 187 -8.86 -4.81 -19.07
N ALA A 188 -8.19 -5.02 -17.93
CA ALA A 188 -8.63 -6.00 -16.94
C ALA A 188 -9.99 -5.62 -16.31
N ASP A 189 -10.86 -6.62 -16.14
CA ASP A 189 -12.22 -6.44 -15.62
C ASP A 189 -12.23 -6.14 -14.10
N LEU A 190 -11.21 -6.62 -13.39
CA LEU A 190 -11.02 -6.44 -11.95
C LEU A 190 -9.54 -6.23 -11.62
N PHE A 191 -9.23 -5.18 -10.86
CA PHE A 191 -7.93 -4.98 -10.25
C PHE A 191 -7.96 -5.32 -8.76
N ILE A 192 -6.96 -6.06 -8.28
CA ILE A 192 -6.75 -6.35 -6.85
C ILE A 192 -5.51 -5.58 -6.38
N LEU A 193 -5.65 -4.77 -5.34
CA LEU A 193 -4.58 -3.91 -4.80
C LEU A 193 -4.10 -4.40 -3.42
N GLU A 194 -2.82 -4.76 -3.30
CA GLU A 194 -2.21 -5.36 -2.10
C GLU A 194 -0.87 -4.67 -1.79
N SER A 195 -0.93 -3.45 -1.22
CA SER A 195 0.26 -2.62 -0.92
C SER A 195 0.39 -2.19 0.54
N ALA A 196 -0.54 -2.56 1.42
CA ALA A 196 -0.68 -1.99 2.77
C ALA A 196 0.58 -2.12 3.67
N VAL A 197 1.35 -3.18 3.50
CA VAL A 197 2.64 -3.37 4.19
C VAL A 197 3.74 -2.49 3.60
N ASN A 198 3.77 -2.35 2.27
CA ASN A 198 4.81 -1.61 1.55
C ASN A 198 4.62 -0.10 1.67
N ASP A 199 3.38 0.37 1.61
CA ASP A 199 3.03 1.76 1.83
C ASP A 199 3.45 2.20 3.25
N LEU A 200 3.20 1.37 4.28
CA LEU A 200 3.71 1.65 5.65
C LEU A 200 5.24 1.72 5.71
N MET A 201 5.96 0.82 5.01
CA MET A 201 7.43 0.84 4.98
C MET A 201 7.99 2.16 4.43
N VAL A 202 7.29 2.76 3.46
CA VAL A 202 7.61 4.09 2.93
C VAL A 202 7.26 5.19 3.94
N ASP A 203 6.13 5.13 4.63
CA ASP A 203 5.72 6.18 5.58
C ASP A 203 6.67 6.33 6.80
N ILE A 204 6.98 5.22 7.49
CA ILE A 204 7.57 5.30 8.84
C ILE A 204 9.10 5.48 8.88
N ASN A 205 9.82 5.28 7.77
CA ASN A 205 11.29 5.13 7.77
C ASN A 205 12.07 6.30 7.14
N ILE A 206 11.44 7.47 6.95
CA ILE A 206 11.96 8.52 6.06
C ILE A 206 12.36 9.81 6.77
N ASP A 207 13.57 10.28 6.43
CA ASP A 207 13.97 11.69 6.55
C ASP A 207 13.06 12.55 5.64
N LYS A 208 12.22 13.38 6.26
CA LYS A 208 11.11 14.14 5.66
C LYS A 208 11.52 15.21 4.63
N SER A 209 12.77 15.27 4.23
CA SER A 209 13.35 16.37 3.44
C SER A 209 13.20 16.25 1.91
N SER A 210 12.79 15.09 1.35
CA SER A 210 12.86 14.89 -0.12
C SER A 210 11.93 13.86 -0.79
N VAL A 211 11.13 13.10 -0.03
CA VAL A 211 10.33 11.99 -0.59
C VAL A 211 8.86 12.34 -0.65
N HIS A 212 8.18 11.89 -1.71
CA HIS A 212 6.73 11.91 -1.80
C HIS A 212 6.15 10.87 -0.82
N GLN A 213 5.45 11.34 0.22
CA GLN A 213 4.80 10.47 1.21
C GLN A 213 3.34 10.87 1.31
N ASP A 214 2.50 10.30 0.43
CA ASP A 214 1.08 10.56 0.45
C ASP A 214 0.28 9.35 -0.03
N ILE A 215 0.36 8.26 0.73
CA ILE A 215 -0.34 6.98 0.46
C ILE A 215 -1.83 7.22 0.13
N MET A 216 -2.48 8.18 0.80
CA MET A 216 -3.88 8.51 0.49
C MET A 216 -4.04 9.10 -0.92
N THR A 217 -3.19 10.03 -1.33
CA THR A 217 -3.20 10.61 -2.69
C THR A 217 -2.73 9.60 -3.74
N ASP A 218 -1.77 8.74 -3.41
CA ASP A 218 -1.21 7.74 -4.33
C ASP A 218 -2.23 6.62 -4.59
N THR A 219 -2.84 6.09 -3.53
CA THR A 219 -3.97 5.15 -3.62
C THR A 219 -5.18 5.80 -4.29
N GLU A 220 -5.53 7.06 -3.98
CA GLU A 220 -6.60 7.79 -4.67
C GLU A 220 -6.30 7.94 -6.17
N THR A 221 -5.07 8.30 -6.53
CA THR A 221 -4.64 8.49 -7.92
C THR A 221 -4.74 7.18 -8.71
N LEU A 222 -4.23 6.07 -8.14
CA LEU A 222 -4.36 4.75 -8.74
C LEU A 222 -5.83 4.31 -8.87
N VAL A 223 -6.63 4.46 -7.80
CA VAL A 223 -8.05 4.07 -7.82
C VAL A 223 -8.84 4.88 -8.85
N ARG A 224 -8.61 6.19 -8.98
CA ARG A 224 -9.29 7.03 -9.97
C ARG A 224 -8.94 6.65 -11.41
N GLU A 225 -7.68 6.33 -11.70
CA GLU A 225 -7.23 5.87 -13.01
C GLU A 225 -7.93 4.54 -13.37
N LEU A 226 -7.85 3.54 -12.48
CA LEU A 226 -8.46 2.22 -12.71
C LEU A 226 -9.99 2.26 -12.81
N LEU A 227 -10.65 3.11 -12.01
CA LEU A 227 -12.12 3.27 -12.04
C LEU A 227 -12.61 4.25 -13.12
N GLY A 228 -11.72 4.88 -13.88
CA GLY A 228 -12.05 5.75 -15.01
C GLY A 228 -12.70 5.00 -16.19
N GLY A 229 -12.46 3.69 -16.28
CA GLY A 229 -13.14 2.77 -17.19
C GLY A 229 -14.22 1.91 -16.52
N GLU A 230 -14.55 0.78 -17.16
CA GLU A 230 -15.55 -0.16 -16.65
C GLU A 230 -15.03 -1.15 -15.59
N ALA A 231 -13.73 -1.12 -15.29
CA ALA A 231 -13.13 -2.03 -14.34
C ALA A 231 -13.70 -1.89 -12.92
N ALA A 232 -13.56 -2.98 -12.17
CA ALA A 232 -13.73 -3.02 -10.72
C ALA A 232 -12.37 -2.91 -10.01
N VAL A 233 -12.39 -2.48 -8.75
CA VAL A 233 -11.24 -2.54 -7.85
C VAL A 233 -11.65 -3.28 -6.58
N LEU A 234 -10.76 -4.11 -6.06
CA LEU A 234 -10.85 -4.78 -4.77
C LEU A 234 -9.54 -4.53 -4.00
N MET A 235 -9.60 -3.97 -2.80
CA MET A 235 -8.40 -3.80 -1.97
C MET A 235 -8.21 -5.00 -1.05
N LEU A 236 -6.97 -5.50 -0.93
CA LEU A 236 -6.56 -6.49 0.07
C LEU A 236 -5.56 -5.86 1.03
N SER A 237 -6.01 -5.63 2.26
CA SER A 237 -5.18 -5.16 3.37
C SER A 237 -4.50 -6.33 4.08
N THR A 238 -3.36 -6.77 3.55
CA THR A 238 -2.50 -7.75 4.21
C THR A 238 -1.86 -7.20 5.49
N TRP A 239 -1.67 -8.06 6.48
CA TRP A 239 -0.94 -7.78 7.71
C TRP A 239 0.13 -8.84 7.97
N GLY A 240 1.39 -8.41 8.11
CA GLY A 240 2.50 -9.22 8.62
C GLY A 240 2.73 -8.93 10.10
N MET A 241 3.10 -9.95 10.90
CA MET A 241 3.27 -9.83 12.37
C MET A 241 4.40 -8.90 12.81
N THR A 242 5.31 -8.57 11.90
CA THR A 242 6.32 -7.53 12.11
C THR A 242 5.72 -6.12 12.28
N ASN A 243 4.43 -5.95 11.98
CA ASN A 243 3.68 -4.71 12.17
C ASN A 243 2.65 -4.85 13.30
N GLY A 244 2.33 -3.74 13.96
CA GLY A 244 1.16 -3.65 14.82
C GLY A 244 -0.16 -3.78 14.05
N TYR A 245 -1.28 -3.57 14.73
CA TYR A 245 -2.61 -3.65 14.09
C TYR A 245 -2.86 -2.60 13.00
N ILE A 246 -2.11 -1.50 13.02
CA ILE A 246 -2.22 -0.36 12.10
C ILE A 246 -1.13 -0.49 11.02
N ASN A 247 -1.49 -0.27 9.75
CA ASN A 247 -0.55 -0.15 8.63
C ASN A 247 -1.11 0.75 7.52
N GLY A 248 -0.53 0.73 6.31
CA GLY A 248 -0.98 1.58 5.19
C GLY A 248 -2.46 1.37 4.82
N ALA A 249 -3.05 0.23 5.21
CA ALA A 249 -4.47 -0.05 5.05
C ALA A 249 -5.40 0.97 5.71
N ASP A 250 -4.95 1.67 6.75
CA ASP A 250 -5.78 2.64 7.47
C ASP A 250 -5.98 3.93 6.66
N GLN A 251 -5.03 4.30 5.79
CA GLN A 251 -5.22 5.34 4.77
C GLN A 251 -5.94 4.81 3.52
N HIS A 252 -5.69 3.55 3.13
CA HIS A 252 -6.48 2.89 2.08
C HIS A 252 -7.96 2.81 2.42
N ALA A 253 -8.31 2.64 3.70
CA ALA A 253 -9.69 2.59 4.16
C ALA A 253 -10.48 3.86 3.82
N THR A 254 -9.87 5.05 3.95
CA THR A 254 -10.50 6.32 3.55
C THR A 254 -10.76 6.37 2.05
N VAL A 255 -9.83 5.87 1.23
CA VAL A 255 -10.01 5.80 -0.23
C VAL A 255 -11.09 4.78 -0.58
N ALA A 256 -11.10 3.62 0.09
CA ALA A 256 -12.10 2.57 -0.10
C ALA A 256 -13.53 3.04 0.22
N GLU A 257 -13.69 3.81 1.30
CA GLU A 257 -14.95 4.45 1.67
C GLU A 257 -15.41 5.48 0.62
N TYR A 258 -14.52 6.39 0.22
CA TYR A 258 -14.87 7.51 -0.66
C TYR A 258 -15.18 7.08 -2.11
N TYR A 259 -14.56 6.01 -2.60
CA TYR A 259 -14.69 5.52 -3.98
C TYR A 259 -15.59 4.29 -4.14
N ASP A 260 -16.33 3.90 -3.09
CA ASP A 260 -17.17 2.68 -3.05
C ASP A 260 -16.42 1.39 -3.44
N VAL A 261 -15.17 1.28 -2.99
CA VAL A 261 -14.30 0.12 -3.27
C VAL A 261 -14.38 -0.87 -2.11
N PRO A 262 -14.74 -2.14 -2.35
CA PRO A 262 -14.67 -3.17 -1.33
C PRO A 262 -13.23 -3.42 -0.88
N ARG A 263 -13.06 -3.69 0.42
CA ARG A 263 -11.77 -3.96 1.05
C ARG A 263 -11.83 -5.18 1.94
N LEU A 264 -10.99 -6.17 1.61
CA LEU A 264 -10.68 -7.30 2.47
C LEU A 264 -9.47 -6.98 3.36
N SER A 265 -9.36 -7.63 4.51
CA SER A 265 -8.34 -7.37 5.52
C SER A 265 -7.96 -8.66 6.24
N THR A 266 -6.70 -9.09 6.11
CA THR A 266 -6.26 -10.33 6.76
C THR A 266 -6.14 -10.15 8.27
N ARG A 267 -5.77 -8.95 8.76
CA ARG A 267 -5.76 -8.62 10.20
C ARG A 267 -7.13 -8.72 10.87
N ALA A 268 -8.23 -8.50 10.14
CA ALA A 268 -9.57 -8.56 10.73
C ALA A 268 -9.93 -9.99 11.21
N ALA A 269 -9.40 -11.00 10.51
CA ALA A 269 -9.57 -12.42 10.85
C ALA A 269 -8.39 -12.97 11.69
N LEU A 270 -7.15 -12.67 11.29
CA LEU A 270 -5.96 -13.33 11.83
C LEU A 270 -5.40 -12.70 13.11
N TYR A 271 -5.58 -11.39 13.33
CA TYR A 271 -4.86 -10.68 14.40
C TYR A 271 -5.26 -11.16 15.80
N GLN A 272 -6.56 -11.36 16.04
CA GLN A 272 -7.05 -11.88 17.32
C GLN A 272 -6.68 -13.35 17.52
N TYR A 273 -6.72 -14.16 16.46
CA TYR A 273 -6.29 -15.55 16.49
C TYR A 273 -4.80 -15.68 16.87
N VAL A 274 -3.92 -14.94 16.19
CA VAL A 274 -2.46 -14.97 16.43
C VAL A 274 -2.08 -14.37 17.78
N GLN A 275 -2.81 -13.38 18.31
CA GLN A 275 -2.60 -12.90 19.68
C GLN A 275 -2.98 -13.95 20.75
N ALA A 276 -4.04 -14.73 20.51
CA ALA A 276 -4.47 -15.79 21.41
C ALA A 276 -3.61 -17.08 21.31
N HIS A 277 -3.04 -17.32 20.13
CA HIS A 277 -2.30 -18.54 19.76
C HIS A 277 -0.98 -18.18 19.06
N LEU A 278 -0.08 -17.51 19.78
CA LEU A 278 1.19 -17.03 19.22
C LEU A 278 2.08 -18.19 18.74
N GLU A 279 1.97 -19.35 19.38
CA GLU A 279 2.59 -20.61 18.99
C GLU A 279 2.17 -21.09 17.60
N ASN A 280 0.93 -20.81 17.18
CA ASN A 280 0.39 -21.19 15.87
C ASN A 280 0.69 -20.16 14.77
N ALA A 281 1.41 -19.07 15.07
CA ALA A 281 1.78 -18.06 14.08
C ALA A 281 2.46 -18.65 12.83
N THR A 282 3.31 -19.66 13.01
CA THR A 282 4.01 -20.33 11.90
C THR A 282 3.11 -21.20 11.02
N GLU A 283 1.83 -21.39 11.37
CA GLU A 283 0.84 -21.98 10.47
C GLU A 283 0.52 -21.06 9.29
N ILE A 284 0.60 -19.73 9.46
CA ILE A 284 0.29 -18.71 8.44
C ILE A 284 1.54 -18.03 7.88
N PHE A 285 2.51 -17.74 8.74
CA PHE A 285 3.71 -16.97 8.40
C PHE A 285 4.93 -17.88 8.19
N VAL A 286 5.96 -17.35 7.54
CA VAL A 286 7.21 -18.10 7.29
C VAL A 286 8.02 -18.19 8.58
N PRO A 287 8.46 -19.40 9.02
CA PRO A 287 9.34 -19.52 10.18
C PRO A 287 10.65 -18.75 9.98
N GLY A 288 10.92 -17.78 10.85
CA GLY A 288 12.07 -16.86 10.75
C GLY A 288 11.83 -15.60 9.92
N ASP A 289 10.68 -15.50 9.23
CA ASP A 289 10.23 -14.31 8.51
C ASP A 289 8.72 -14.10 8.73
N MET A 290 8.40 -13.60 9.93
CA MET A 290 7.01 -13.37 10.36
C MET A 290 6.34 -12.17 9.64
N GLY A 291 7.03 -11.54 8.67
CA GLY A 291 6.48 -10.51 7.81
C GLY A 291 5.77 -11.08 6.57
N HIS A 292 6.18 -12.26 6.11
CA HIS A 292 5.69 -12.87 4.87
C HIS A 292 4.88 -14.14 5.10
N TYR A 293 4.03 -14.46 4.12
CA TYR A 293 3.03 -15.51 4.21
C TYR A 293 3.60 -16.81 3.66
N ASN A 294 3.37 -17.92 4.36
CA ASN A 294 3.70 -19.25 3.87
C ASN A 294 2.59 -19.77 2.92
N PRO A 295 2.65 -21.02 2.40
CA PRO A 295 1.61 -21.56 1.51
C PRO A 295 0.19 -21.54 2.08
N ASN A 296 0.00 -21.74 3.39
CA ASN A 296 -1.30 -21.63 4.04
C ASN A 296 -1.76 -20.18 4.14
N GLY A 297 -0.86 -19.24 4.47
CA GLY A 297 -1.18 -17.81 4.44
C GLY A 297 -1.63 -17.38 3.04
N HIS A 298 -0.92 -17.79 2.00
CA HIS A 298 -1.34 -17.56 0.62
C HIS A 298 -2.69 -18.20 0.28
N ARG A 299 -2.97 -19.39 0.81
CA ARG A 299 -4.29 -20.02 0.69
C ARG A 299 -5.39 -19.23 1.40
N PHE A 300 -5.11 -18.66 2.58
CA PHE A 300 -6.05 -17.82 3.32
C PHE A 300 -6.42 -16.57 2.51
N MET A 301 -5.43 -15.87 1.94
CA MET A 301 -5.66 -14.71 1.07
C MET A 301 -6.55 -15.07 -0.13
N ALA A 302 -6.23 -16.18 -0.82
CA ALA A 302 -7.00 -16.65 -1.97
C ALA A 302 -8.44 -17.03 -1.58
N ASP A 303 -8.63 -17.80 -0.51
CA ASP A 303 -9.96 -18.21 -0.04
C ASP A 303 -10.81 -17.01 0.41
N SER A 304 -10.25 -16.01 1.09
CA SER A 304 -10.96 -14.78 1.47
C SER A 304 -11.41 -13.98 0.24
N ILE A 305 -10.56 -13.86 -0.79
CA ILE A 305 -10.94 -13.21 -2.05
C ILE A 305 -12.02 -14.02 -2.77
N LEU A 306 -11.83 -15.33 -2.91
CA LEU A 306 -12.78 -16.20 -3.59
C LEU A 306 -14.14 -16.23 -2.90
N ASP A 307 -14.22 -16.28 -1.56
CA ASP A 307 -15.50 -16.21 -0.84
C ASP A 307 -16.26 -14.92 -1.15
N TYR A 308 -15.56 -13.78 -1.22
CA TYR A 308 -16.14 -12.49 -1.58
C TYR A 308 -16.61 -12.43 -3.04
N LEU A 309 -15.74 -12.78 -4.00
CA LEU A 309 -16.06 -12.75 -5.44
C LEU A 309 -17.21 -13.70 -5.78
N LEU A 310 -17.16 -14.92 -5.26
CA LEU A 310 -18.24 -15.91 -5.43
C LEU A 310 -19.52 -15.46 -4.70
N GLY A 311 -19.39 -14.81 -3.55
CA GLY A 311 -20.51 -14.18 -2.83
C GLY A 311 -21.21 -13.08 -3.62
N GLU A 312 -20.46 -12.20 -4.30
CA GLU A 312 -21.05 -11.22 -5.24
C GLU A 312 -21.70 -11.92 -6.44
N SER A 313 -21.10 -13.00 -6.97
CA SER A 313 -21.66 -13.75 -8.10
C SER A 313 -23.01 -14.45 -7.79
N CYS A 314 -23.33 -14.64 -6.50
CA CYS A 314 -24.62 -15.15 -6.03
C CYS A 314 -25.72 -14.07 -5.93
N LYS A 315 -25.37 -12.77 -5.99
CA LYS A 315 -26.31 -11.66 -5.78
C LYS A 315 -26.98 -11.25 -7.10
N PRO A 316 -28.24 -10.76 -7.06
CA PRO A 316 -28.85 -10.17 -8.26
C PRO A 316 -28.10 -8.90 -8.69
N SER A 317 -28.21 -8.57 -9.98
CA SER A 317 -27.61 -7.37 -10.56
C SER A 317 -27.91 -6.14 -9.72
N TYR A 318 -26.93 -5.23 -9.60
CA TYR A 318 -27.07 -4.06 -8.74
C TYR A 318 -28.22 -3.17 -9.22
N ALA A 319 -29.27 -3.11 -8.41
CA ALA A 319 -30.39 -2.19 -8.55
C ALA A 319 -30.36 -1.21 -7.37
N PRO A 320 -30.04 0.08 -7.59
CA PRO A 320 -29.93 1.02 -6.49
C PRO A 320 -31.30 1.32 -5.85
N PRO A 321 -31.38 1.46 -4.51
CA PRO A 321 -32.65 1.53 -3.77
C PRO A 321 -33.31 2.92 -3.78
N TYR A 322 -33.17 3.70 -4.86
CA TYR A 322 -33.57 5.12 -4.90
C TYR A 322 -35.09 5.38 -4.86
N SER A 323 -35.92 4.33 -4.79
CA SER A 323 -37.39 4.45 -4.71
C SER A 323 -37.91 5.21 -3.48
N GLY A 324 -37.10 5.33 -2.42
CA GLY A 324 -37.45 6.06 -1.20
C GLY A 324 -37.29 7.59 -1.27
N LEU A 325 -36.49 8.12 -2.20
CA LEU A 325 -36.14 9.54 -2.26
C LEU A 325 -36.81 10.25 -3.45
N ARG A 326 -38.01 10.77 -3.21
CA ARG A 326 -38.74 11.56 -4.23
C ARG A 326 -38.20 12.99 -4.31
N GLY A 327 -37.88 13.42 -5.53
CA GLY A 327 -37.62 14.84 -5.85
C GLY A 327 -36.19 15.33 -5.60
N THR A 328 -35.28 14.50 -5.09
CA THR A 328 -33.86 14.82 -5.01
C THR A 328 -33.11 14.16 -6.17
N GLY A 329 -32.13 14.85 -6.76
CA GLY A 329 -31.19 14.26 -7.73
C GLY A 329 -30.20 13.26 -7.11
N LEU A 330 -30.50 12.73 -5.92
CA LEU A 330 -29.59 11.90 -5.13
C LEU A 330 -29.30 10.55 -5.81
N SER A 331 -30.25 10.05 -6.61
CA SER A 331 -30.07 8.86 -7.44
C SER A 331 -28.91 8.99 -8.42
N SER A 332 -28.86 10.11 -9.15
CA SER A 332 -27.74 10.45 -10.05
C SER A 332 -26.45 10.89 -9.33
N GLN A 333 -26.50 11.11 -8.02
CA GLN A 333 -25.34 11.54 -7.20
C GLN A 333 -24.70 10.39 -6.40
N LEU A 334 -25.36 9.24 -6.32
CA LEU A 334 -24.91 8.04 -5.59
C LEU A 334 -24.71 6.85 -6.52
N ASP A 335 -24.37 7.11 -7.78
CA ASP A 335 -24.08 6.08 -8.79
C ASP A 335 -22.70 5.46 -8.53
N PRO A 336 -22.58 4.17 -8.18
CA PRO A 336 -21.30 3.51 -7.93
C PRO A 336 -20.47 3.30 -9.21
N PHE A 337 -21.04 3.56 -10.39
CA PHE A 337 -20.35 3.53 -11.68
C PHE A 337 -19.79 4.91 -12.08
N ALA A 338 -20.14 5.99 -11.38
CA ALA A 338 -19.53 7.30 -11.55
C ALA A 338 -18.31 7.49 -10.64
N LEU A 339 -17.34 8.30 -11.08
CA LEU A 339 -16.27 8.78 -10.20
C LEU A 339 -16.77 9.98 -9.38
N PRO A 340 -16.47 10.06 -8.07
CA PRO A 340 -16.64 11.28 -7.28
C PRO A 340 -16.05 12.51 -7.97
N ARG A 341 -16.83 13.60 -8.06
CA ARG A 341 -16.45 14.84 -8.77
C ARG A 341 -15.18 15.46 -8.20
N LEU A 342 -15.05 15.45 -6.88
CA LEU A 342 -13.91 16.01 -6.16
C LEU A 342 -12.97 14.88 -5.70
N ARG A 343 -11.71 15.22 -5.45
CA ARG A 343 -10.77 14.36 -4.72
C ARG A 343 -11.00 14.49 -3.21
N ILE A 344 -10.57 13.50 -2.42
CA ILE A 344 -10.81 13.38 -0.96
C ILE A 344 -10.44 14.65 -0.19
N ARG A 345 -9.37 15.35 -0.59
CA ARG A 345 -8.90 16.58 0.08
C ARG A 345 -9.41 17.89 -0.53
N GLN A 346 -10.19 17.85 -1.60
CA GLN A 346 -10.76 19.05 -2.20
C GLN A 346 -11.96 19.55 -1.40
N ARG A 347 -12.01 20.86 -1.19
CA ARG A 347 -13.16 21.56 -0.59
C ARG A 347 -14.27 21.71 -1.62
N LEU A 348 -15.53 21.70 -1.15
CA LEU A 348 -16.73 21.76 -2.01
C LEU A 348 -16.79 22.97 -2.96
N ASN A 349 -16.11 24.07 -2.60
CA ASN A 349 -16.05 25.32 -3.37
C ASN A 349 -14.84 25.44 -4.30
N GLN A 350 -13.98 24.42 -4.40
CA GLN A 350 -12.86 24.41 -5.33
C GLN A 350 -13.30 23.93 -6.72
N GLU A 351 -12.58 24.40 -7.74
CA GLU A 351 -12.68 23.86 -9.10
C GLU A 351 -12.32 22.36 -9.10
N GLN A 352 -12.99 21.58 -9.94
CA GLN A 352 -12.71 20.15 -10.08
C GLN A 352 -11.32 19.97 -10.69
N LEU A 353 -10.46 19.19 -10.02
CA LEU A 353 -9.21 18.77 -10.63
C LEU A 353 -9.50 17.74 -11.72
N ALA A 354 -8.70 17.76 -12.79
CA ALA A 354 -8.73 16.71 -13.79
C ALA A 354 -8.51 15.33 -13.14
N ASN A 355 -9.06 14.28 -13.77
CA ASN A 355 -8.63 12.93 -13.45
C ASN A 355 -7.13 12.81 -13.74
N PRO A 356 -6.37 12.05 -12.93
CA PRO A 356 -4.99 11.76 -13.28
C PRO A 356 -4.95 10.98 -14.61
N VAL A 357 -3.79 10.99 -15.27
CA VAL A 357 -3.47 10.00 -16.32
C VAL A 357 -2.11 9.44 -15.95
N ALA A 358 -2.02 8.13 -15.73
CA ALA A 358 -0.79 7.51 -15.28
C ALA A 358 0.28 7.52 -16.38
N PHE A 359 1.38 8.25 -16.16
CA PHE A 359 2.55 8.27 -17.03
C PHE A 359 3.78 7.69 -16.33
N CYS A 360 4.42 6.71 -16.95
CA CYS A 360 5.65 6.10 -16.44
C CYS A 360 6.57 5.63 -17.57
N LYS A 361 7.80 6.17 -17.58
CA LYS A 361 8.94 5.66 -18.37
C LYS A 361 9.90 4.92 -17.45
N SER A 362 10.03 3.60 -17.61
CA SER A 362 10.88 2.75 -16.77
C SER A 362 12.16 2.31 -17.48
N ALA A 363 13.28 2.26 -16.75
CA ALA A 363 14.52 1.66 -17.21
C ALA A 363 14.38 0.15 -17.48
N ASN A 364 13.35 -0.50 -16.94
CA ASN A 364 13.11 -1.94 -17.00
C ASN A 364 12.16 -2.38 -18.13
N VAL A 365 11.66 -1.43 -18.94
CA VAL A 365 10.76 -1.72 -20.07
C VAL A 365 11.54 -1.57 -21.38
N GLN A 366 11.63 -2.66 -22.14
CA GLN A 366 12.16 -2.67 -23.49
C GLN A 366 10.98 -2.61 -24.48
N LEU A 367 11.12 -1.78 -25.52
CA LEU A 367 10.12 -1.60 -26.57
C LEU A 367 10.30 -2.65 -27.68
N GLY A 368 9.28 -2.79 -28.55
CA GLY A 368 9.27 -3.81 -29.60
C GLY A 368 10.35 -3.66 -30.68
N ASP A 369 11.01 -2.51 -30.76
CA ASP A 369 12.17 -2.24 -31.63
C ASP A 369 13.52 -2.55 -30.94
N GLY A 370 13.50 -3.02 -29.69
CA GLY A 370 14.67 -3.30 -28.87
C GLY A 370 15.24 -2.09 -28.12
N SER A 371 14.70 -0.88 -28.32
CA SER A 371 15.05 0.30 -27.54
C SER A 371 14.49 0.23 -26.11
N TRP A 372 14.97 1.08 -25.20
CA TRP A 372 14.46 1.13 -23.82
C TRP A 372 13.51 2.31 -23.65
N GLN A 373 12.40 2.09 -22.93
CA GLN A 373 11.35 3.10 -22.77
C GLN A 373 11.86 4.38 -22.05
N LEU A 374 12.76 4.22 -21.09
CA LEU A 374 13.48 5.33 -20.45
C LEU A 374 14.90 5.44 -21.03
N MET A 375 15.10 6.42 -21.90
CA MET A 375 16.40 6.80 -22.47
C MET A 375 16.94 8.04 -21.76
N GLY A 376 18.11 7.91 -21.13
CA GLY A 376 18.86 9.02 -20.55
C GLY A 376 19.78 9.64 -21.60
N LEU A 377 19.62 10.94 -21.82
CA LEU A 377 20.50 11.73 -22.69
C LEU A 377 21.67 12.30 -21.89
N PRO A 378 22.90 12.26 -22.42
CA PRO A 378 24.05 12.92 -21.80
C PRO A 378 23.88 14.44 -21.83
N VAL A 379 24.63 15.15 -20.99
CA VAL A 379 24.64 16.63 -20.94
C VAL A 379 26.07 17.10 -21.21
N ASP A 380 26.23 18.01 -22.18
CA ASP A 380 27.54 18.51 -22.60
C ASP A 380 28.35 19.10 -21.44
N ALA A 381 29.66 18.87 -21.46
CA ALA A 381 30.62 19.25 -20.41
C ALA A 381 30.39 18.63 -19.01
N HIS A 382 29.54 17.60 -18.89
CA HIS A 382 29.37 16.81 -17.68
C HIS A 382 29.70 15.32 -17.90
N PRO A 383 30.18 14.60 -16.86
CA PRO A 383 30.20 13.14 -16.88
C PRO A 383 28.78 12.59 -17.11
N SER A 384 28.67 11.42 -17.73
CA SER A 384 27.37 10.86 -18.13
C SER A 384 26.89 9.77 -17.18
N PHE A 385 25.58 9.56 -17.11
CA PHE A 385 25.01 8.33 -16.56
C PHE A 385 25.10 7.20 -17.58
N GLU A 386 25.22 5.97 -17.10
CA GLU A 386 25.17 4.75 -17.89
C GLU A 386 23.98 3.86 -17.49
N LYS A 387 23.58 2.95 -18.39
CA LYS A 387 22.53 1.97 -18.10
C LYS A 387 23.16 0.72 -17.48
N VAL A 388 22.91 0.49 -16.19
CA VAL A 388 23.49 -0.62 -15.41
C VAL A 388 22.44 -1.71 -15.14
N VAL A 389 22.88 -2.97 -15.17
CA VAL A 389 22.06 -4.13 -14.77
C VAL A 389 22.56 -4.69 -13.44
N TRP A 390 21.65 -4.97 -12.51
CA TRP A 390 21.98 -5.56 -11.22
C TRP A 390 20.83 -6.44 -10.72
N HIS A 391 21.08 -7.74 -10.54
CA HIS A 391 20.06 -8.77 -10.26
C HIS A 391 18.84 -8.65 -11.19
N ASP A 392 19.11 -8.67 -12.50
CA ASP A 392 18.12 -8.61 -13.59
C ASP A 392 17.23 -7.34 -13.60
N LYS A 393 17.57 -6.33 -12.79
CA LYS A 393 16.96 -5.01 -12.79
C LYS A 393 17.86 -3.99 -13.47
N HIS A 394 17.25 -3.15 -14.29
CA HIS A 394 17.92 -2.09 -15.05
C HIS A 394 17.76 -0.74 -14.34
N TYR A 395 18.83 0.04 -14.36
CA TYR A 395 18.93 1.37 -13.76
C TYR A 395 19.64 2.33 -14.71
N TRP A 396 19.34 3.62 -14.62
CA TRP A 396 20.30 4.67 -15.02
C TRP A 396 21.13 5.05 -13.78
N ALA A 397 22.46 4.98 -13.90
CA ALA A 397 23.36 5.12 -12.77
C ALA A 397 24.60 5.96 -13.11
N ALA A 398 25.15 6.62 -12.09
CA ALA A 398 26.44 7.30 -12.13
C ALA A 398 27.08 7.27 -10.74
N GLU A 399 28.42 7.35 -10.69
CA GLU A 399 29.20 7.39 -9.45
C GLU A 399 30.09 8.64 -9.31
N GLU A 400 30.11 9.51 -10.31
CA GLU A 400 30.94 10.72 -10.32
C GLU A 400 30.09 11.94 -9.94
N ILE A 401 30.56 12.75 -8.98
CA ILE A 401 29.89 14.00 -8.59
C ILE A 401 29.83 14.94 -9.79
N GLY A 402 28.66 15.55 -10.03
CA GLY A 402 28.46 16.43 -11.18
C GLY A 402 28.18 15.71 -12.50
N ALA A 403 28.15 14.36 -12.51
CA ALA A 403 27.58 13.61 -13.62
C ALA A 403 26.11 13.98 -13.82
N ARG A 404 25.65 14.04 -15.08
CA ARG A 404 24.29 14.47 -15.44
C ARG A 404 23.61 13.55 -16.45
N VAL A 405 22.27 13.53 -16.37
CA VAL A 405 21.38 12.87 -17.33
C VAL A 405 20.11 13.69 -17.51
N THR A 406 19.59 13.74 -18.72
CA THR A 406 18.27 14.33 -19.02
C THR A 406 17.33 13.26 -19.59
N PHE A 407 16.11 13.21 -19.07
CA PHE A 407 15.02 12.38 -19.61
C PHE A 407 13.97 13.31 -20.23
N THR A 408 13.54 12.99 -21.45
CA THR A 408 12.66 13.86 -22.26
C THR A 408 11.29 13.24 -22.53
N ASP A 409 10.41 14.06 -23.08
CA ASP A 409 9.09 13.69 -23.59
C ASP A 409 8.21 13.05 -22.51
N ILE A 410 8.15 13.70 -21.34
CA ILE A 410 7.36 13.28 -20.19
C ILE A 410 6.01 13.98 -20.27
N ASP A 411 4.93 13.22 -20.43
CA ASP A 411 3.58 13.79 -20.42
C ASP A 411 3.14 14.03 -18.98
N VAL A 412 2.81 15.28 -18.66
CA VAL A 412 2.26 15.71 -17.38
C VAL A 412 0.83 16.19 -17.61
N SER A 413 -0.14 15.76 -16.80
CA SER A 413 -1.56 16.10 -16.96
C SER A 413 -2.19 16.79 -15.74
N GLY A 414 -1.82 16.37 -14.53
CA GLY A 414 -2.25 16.89 -13.23
C GLY A 414 -1.15 17.67 -12.52
N GLY A 415 -0.03 17.93 -13.20
CA GLY A 415 1.03 18.82 -12.76
C GLY A 415 2.07 18.20 -11.82
N PHE A 416 2.10 16.88 -11.68
CA PHE A 416 3.10 16.18 -10.85
C PHE A 416 4.22 15.58 -11.72
N LEU A 417 5.46 15.77 -11.30
CA LEU A 417 6.64 15.13 -11.90
C LEU A 417 7.57 14.61 -10.80
N GLY A 418 7.92 13.33 -10.88
CA GLY A 418 8.74 12.63 -9.90
C GLY A 418 9.67 11.57 -10.50
N LEU A 419 10.58 11.10 -9.66
CA LEU A 419 11.57 10.08 -10.01
C LEU A 419 11.39 8.88 -9.08
N TYR A 420 11.19 7.69 -9.63
CA TYR A 420 11.32 6.46 -8.85
C TYR A 420 12.79 6.04 -8.86
N TYR A 421 13.44 6.09 -7.70
CA TYR A 421 14.88 5.84 -7.55
C TYR A 421 15.16 4.93 -6.35
N LEU A 422 16.31 4.26 -6.37
CA LEU A 422 16.69 3.35 -5.29
C LEU A 422 17.24 4.13 -4.09
N ARG A 423 16.80 3.74 -2.89
CA ARG A 423 17.32 4.20 -1.59
C ARG A 423 17.82 3.01 -0.78
N SER A 424 18.88 3.18 0.01
CA SER A 424 19.51 2.06 0.76
C SER A 424 20.43 2.53 1.89
N THR A 425 20.47 1.77 2.99
CA THR A 425 21.50 1.92 4.04
C THR A 425 22.87 1.35 3.63
N SER A 426 22.92 0.28 2.83
CA SER A 426 24.12 -0.55 2.64
C SER A 426 24.74 -0.50 1.24
N MET A 427 24.01 0.03 0.24
CA MET A 427 24.47 0.02 -1.16
C MET A 427 25.30 1.25 -1.57
N GLY A 428 25.68 2.12 -0.62
CA GLY A 428 26.48 3.31 -0.90
C GLY A 428 25.77 4.34 -1.79
N LEU A 429 24.46 4.54 -1.60
CA LEU A 429 23.67 5.35 -2.53
C LEU A 429 23.77 6.85 -2.27
N GLY A 430 24.03 7.60 -3.34
CA GLY A 430 24.27 9.03 -3.33
C GLY A 430 23.03 9.88 -3.50
N ASN A 431 23.21 11.19 -3.36
CA ASN A 431 22.14 12.15 -3.55
C ASN A 431 22.05 12.54 -5.03
N LEU A 432 20.82 12.71 -5.53
CA LEU A 432 20.54 13.32 -6.82
C LEU A 432 20.03 14.75 -6.60
N ARG A 433 20.42 15.70 -7.45
CA ARG A 433 19.74 16.99 -7.59
C ARG A 433 19.01 16.99 -8.92
N CYS A 434 17.69 17.09 -8.91
CA CYS A 434 16.87 17.02 -10.11
C CYS A 434 16.02 18.28 -10.28
N TRP A 435 15.76 18.67 -11.53
CA TRP A 435 14.90 19.82 -11.87
C TRP A 435 14.15 19.59 -13.18
N ALA A 436 13.01 20.26 -13.32
CA ALA A 436 12.20 20.26 -14.55
C ALA A 436 12.65 21.37 -15.51
N ASP A 437 12.55 21.11 -16.82
CA ASP A 437 12.57 22.10 -17.91
C ASP A 437 13.73 23.12 -17.89
N GLY A 438 14.88 22.73 -17.33
CA GLY A 438 16.06 23.59 -17.20
C GLY A 438 16.05 24.57 -16.01
N ASP A 439 14.98 24.64 -15.20
CA ASP A 439 14.93 25.48 -13.99
C ASP A 439 15.71 24.85 -12.83
N GLN A 440 17.05 24.93 -12.91
CA GLN A 440 17.96 24.48 -11.86
C GLN A 440 17.74 25.24 -10.52
N GLY A 441 17.12 26.43 -10.56
CA GLY A 441 16.80 27.23 -9.36
C GLY A 441 15.75 26.57 -8.47
N SER A 442 14.76 25.90 -9.07
CA SER A 442 13.73 25.14 -8.36
C SER A 442 14.13 23.70 -7.98
N SER A 443 15.39 23.32 -8.22
CA SER A 443 15.88 21.94 -8.07
C SER A 443 15.59 21.31 -6.69
N LYS A 444 15.27 20.02 -6.71
CA LYS A 444 15.05 19.19 -5.52
C LYS A 444 16.24 18.26 -5.30
N LEU A 445 16.68 18.17 -4.04
CA LEU A 445 17.63 17.17 -3.59
C LEU A 445 16.84 15.89 -3.27
N LEU A 446 17.22 14.76 -3.84
CA LEU A 446 16.65 13.43 -3.60
C LEU A 446 17.71 12.57 -2.89
N VAL A 447 17.43 12.11 -1.67
CA VAL A 447 18.44 11.52 -0.79
C VAL A 447 18.47 9.99 -0.92
N GLY A 448 19.51 9.44 -1.55
CA GLY A 448 19.67 7.99 -1.77
C GLY A 448 20.02 7.19 -0.52
N TYR A 449 20.71 7.78 0.46
CA TYR A 449 20.96 7.12 1.74
C TYR A 449 19.77 7.25 2.68
N TRP A 450 19.46 6.16 3.40
CA TRP A 450 18.52 6.17 4.52
C TRP A 450 18.80 4.99 5.46
N ASN A 451 18.39 5.08 6.72
CA ASN A 451 18.69 4.05 7.72
C ASN A 451 17.69 2.88 7.72
N TYR A 452 17.40 2.33 6.54
CA TYR A 452 16.45 1.22 6.36
C TYR A 452 16.82 0.34 5.14
N VAL A 453 15.94 -0.59 4.76
CA VAL A 453 16.17 -1.59 3.70
C VAL A 453 16.42 -0.97 2.31
N SER A 454 16.94 -1.74 1.35
CA SER A 454 17.03 -1.27 -0.03
C SER A 454 15.65 -1.28 -0.71
N VAL A 455 15.13 -0.12 -1.10
CA VAL A 455 13.79 0.04 -1.69
C VAL A 455 13.80 1.05 -2.84
N GLY A 456 12.87 0.93 -3.79
CA GLY A 456 12.55 2.02 -4.70
C GLY A 456 11.58 2.99 -4.03
N SER A 457 11.72 4.30 -4.26
CA SER A 457 10.83 5.31 -3.69
C SER A 457 10.72 6.54 -4.60
N VAL A 458 9.59 7.24 -4.53
CA VAL A 458 9.32 8.45 -5.32
C VAL A 458 9.96 9.71 -4.71
N GLY A 459 10.90 10.31 -5.43
CA GLY A 459 11.37 11.67 -5.17
C GLY A 459 10.56 12.69 -5.96
N VAL A 460 9.99 13.70 -5.29
CA VAL A 460 9.27 14.80 -5.97
C VAL A 460 10.29 15.71 -6.66
N ILE A 461 10.08 16.02 -7.93
CA ILE A 461 10.89 17.00 -8.68
C ILE A 461 10.11 18.31 -8.80
N ALA A 462 8.86 18.24 -9.24
CA ALA A 462 8.01 19.42 -9.42
C ALA A 462 6.53 19.08 -9.17
N THR A 463 5.78 20.09 -8.73
CA THR A 463 4.33 20.06 -8.56
C THR A 463 3.73 21.35 -9.11
N GLY A 464 2.50 21.30 -9.62
CA GLY A 464 1.86 22.45 -10.26
C GLY A 464 2.44 22.81 -11.63
N LEU A 465 3.11 21.86 -12.31
CA LEU A 465 3.46 22.03 -13.72
C LEU A 465 2.20 22.18 -14.58
N ALA A 466 2.29 22.96 -15.66
CA ALA A 466 1.23 23.03 -16.65
C ALA A 466 1.08 21.66 -17.37
N PRO A 467 -0.11 21.31 -17.89
CA PRO A 467 -0.24 20.11 -18.71
C PRO A 467 0.58 20.22 -20.01
N GLY A 468 1.36 19.20 -20.35
CA GLY A 468 2.22 19.23 -21.54
C GLY A 468 3.36 18.22 -21.53
N LYS A 469 4.32 18.44 -22.45
CA LYS A 469 5.60 17.72 -22.53
C LYS A 469 6.66 18.42 -21.70
N HIS A 470 7.25 17.69 -20.76
CA HIS A 470 8.30 18.17 -19.87
C HIS A 470 9.58 17.34 -20.01
N ASN A 471 10.68 17.93 -19.54
CA ASN A 471 11.98 17.27 -19.41
C ASN A 471 12.42 17.32 -17.94
N VAL A 472 13.12 16.29 -17.46
CA VAL A 472 13.85 16.34 -16.18
C VAL A 472 15.34 16.18 -16.44
N THR A 473 16.15 17.03 -15.82
CA THR A 473 17.61 16.83 -15.69
C THR A 473 17.93 16.48 -14.25
N CYS A 474 18.81 15.50 -14.05
CA CYS A 474 19.33 15.09 -12.75
C CYS A 474 20.86 15.13 -12.75
N GLU A 475 21.44 15.51 -11.61
CA GLU A 475 22.88 15.58 -11.33
C GLU A 475 23.23 14.75 -10.09
N VAL A 476 24.39 14.08 -10.06
CA VAL A 476 24.94 13.48 -8.83
C VAL A 476 25.44 14.60 -7.90
N ASP A 477 24.73 14.85 -6.81
CA ASP A 477 24.91 16.05 -6.00
C ASP A 477 26.11 15.96 -5.03
N LYS A 478 26.86 17.06 -4.92
CA LYS A 478 28.05 17.20 -4.07
C LYS A 478 27.83 17.02 -2.56
N THR A 479 26.59 17.13 -2.07
CA THR A 479 26.23 16.91 -0.65
C THR A 479 26.11 15.43 -0.29
N THR A 480 26.30 14.54 -1.25
CA THR A 480 26.40 13.11 -1.00
C THR A 480 27.44 12.82 0.09
N ASN A 481 27.00 12.20 1.19
CA ASN A 481 27.83 11.96 2.37
C ASN A 481 29.10 11.18 2.03
N ALA A 482 30.27 11.81 2.15
CA ALA A 482 31.56 11.18 1.88
C ALA A 482 31.99 10.14 2.95
N VAL A 483 31.22 9.98 4.03
CA VAL A 483 31.45 9.00 5.10
C VAL A 483 30.45 7.85 4.94
N PRO A 484 30.89 6.64 4.55
CA PRO A 484 30.00 5.48 4.48
C PRO A 484 29.50 5.07 5.88
N HIS A 485 28.27 4.56 5.96
CA HIS A 485 27.84 3.77 7.12
C HIS A 485 28.78 2.55 7.28
N PRO A 486 29.05 2.02 8.50
CA PRO A 486 29.92 0.86 8.68
C PRO A 486 29.54 -0.37 7.82
N ASP A 487 28.25 -0.53 7.50
CA ASP A 487 27.72 -1.60 6.64
C ASP A 487 27.61 -1.23 5.15
N ALA A 488 27.91 0.01 4.78
CA ALA A 488 27.84 0.49 3.40
C ALA A 488 29.05 0.05 2.57
N LYS A 489 28.81 -0.53 1.40
CA LYS A 489 29.87 -1.03 0.50
C LYS A 489 29.99 -0.18 -0.76
N GLY A 490 31.16 0.45 -0.92
CA GLY A 490 31.54 1.21 -2.11
C GLY A 490 31.65 2.72 -1.86
N SER A 491 31.89 3.48 -2.93
CA SER A 491 31.70 4.94 -2.96
C SER A 491 30.26 5.27 -2.57
N MET A 492 30.06 6.34 -1.79
CA MET A 492 28.71 6.81 -1.42
C MET A 492 28.01 7.55 -2.56
N HIS A 493 28.65 7.73 -3.72
CA HIS A 493 28.17 8.51 -4.87
C HIS A 493 27.30 7.73 -5.85
N LYS A 494 27.02 6.46 -5.59
CA LYS A 494 26.29 5.59 -6.53
C LYS A 494 24.83 6.02 -6.61
N THR A 495 24.39 6.51 -7.74
CA THR A 495 22.97 6.84 -7.97
C THR A 495 22.31 5.76 -8.81
N ARG A 496 21.01 5.51 -8.62
CA ARG A 496 20.26 4.47 -9.35
C ARG A 496 18.81 4.90 -9.58
N ILE A 497 18.52 5.31 -10.80
CA ILE A 497 17.21 5.77 -11.27
C ILE A 497 16.49 4.59 -11.93
N ILE A 498 15.23 4.35 -11.54
CA ILE A 498 14.43 3.19 -11.96
C ILE A 498 13.37 3.62 -12.99
N ALA A 499 12.64 4.71 -12.71
CA ALA A 499 11.63 5.26 -13.61
C ALA A 499 11.50 6.78 -13.45
N VAL A 500 11.03 7.45 -14.50
CA VAL A 500 10.44 8.79 -14.42
C VAL A 500 8.93 8.65 -14.44
N ILE A 501 8.25 9.32 -13.51
CA ILE A 501 6.80 9.23 -13.33
C ILE A 501 6.16 10.62 -13.34
N ALA A 502 4.95 10.68 -13.88
CA ALA A 502 4.13 11.89 -13.90
C ALA A 502 2.64 11.53 -13.81
N SER A 503 1.82 12.51 -13.44
CA SER A 503 0.35 12.40 -13.47
C SER A 503 -0.31 13.73 -13.77
#